data_AF-A0A1G8QTW9-F1
#
_entry.id   AF-A0A1G8QTW9-F1
#
_cell.length_a   1.000
_cell.length_b   1.000
_cell.length_c   1.000
_cell.angle_alpha   90.00
_cell.angle_beta   90.00
_cell.angle_gamma   90.00
#
_symmetry.space_group_name_H-M   'P 1'
#
loop_
_entity.id
_entity.type
_entity.pdbx_description
1 polymer ?
#
loop_
_entity_poly.entity_id
_entity_poly.type
_entity_poly.pdbx_seq_one_letter_code
_entity_poly.pdbx_strand_id
1 'polypeptide(L)'
;MTMPVLSTTLATKWVLQVDTSLAQDGSIWTPARGMTDFQPGVDQQTQDDSDYDAGVWGSDVATQLKWKLTCKFDRKVATGYAEDPGQLALRAAAVNTGNSSIVSVRWFDRNGGQEAYQGLAVVTWSDDGGNTSAKSSVSVAVSGRGPRNTISNPAAISGLGYGSGLYGSGIYG
;
A
#
# COMPACT_ATOMS: atom_id res chain seq x y z
N MET A 1 -35.45 9.74 -2.90
CA MET A 1 -34.15 9.07 -2.75
C MET A 1 -33.08 10.05 -3.23
N THR A 2 -32.45 10.78 -2.32
CA THR A 2 -31.38 11.73 -2.68
C THR A 2 -30.16 10.92 -3.09
N MET A 3 -29.73 11.05 -4.34
CA MET A 3 -28.50 10.40 -4.78
C MET A 3 -27.33 10.95 -3.94
N PRO A 4 -26.43 10.08 -3.46
CA PRO A 4 -25.28 10.54 -2.70
C PRO A 4 -24.44 11.50 -3.57
N VAL A 5 -24.07 12.65 -3.01
CA VAL A 5 -23.19 13.61 -3.68
C VAL A 5 -21.81 12.98 -3.80
N LEU A 6 -21.36 12.75 -5.04
CA LEU A 6 -20.03 12.25 -5.32
C LEU A 6 -19.03 13.40 -5.24
N SER A 7 -17.97 13.23 -4.46
CA SER A 7 -16.88 14.19 -4.34
C SER A 7 -15.54 13.51 -4.59
N THR A 8 -14.67 14.16 -5.34
CA THR A 8 -13.33 13.64 -5.66
C THR A 8 -12.48 13.54 -4.41
N THR A 9 -11.95 12.35 -4.13
CA THR A 9 -11.03 12.14 -3.01
C THR A 9 -9.59 12.46 -3.43
N LEU A 10 -8.82 13.06 -2.52
CA LEU A 10 -7.43 13.43 -2.78
C LEU A 10 -6.50 12.20 -2.80
N ALA A 11 -5.60 12.12 -3.78
CA ALA A 11 -4.63 11.03 -3.92
C ALA A 11 -3.65 10.90 -2.74
N THR A 12 -3.43 11.97 -1.97
CA THR A 12 -2.58 11.97 -0.77
C THR A 12 -3.16 11.18 0.40
N LYS A 13 -4.31 10.51 0.21
CA LYS A 13 -4.91 9.64 1.20
C LYS A 13 -4.07 8.39 1.49
N TRP A 14 -3.28 7.92 0.52
CA TRP A 14 -2.60 6.64 0.64
C TRP A 14 -1.42 6.68 1.60
N VAL A 15 -1.34 5.67 2.46
CA VAL A 15 -0.18 5.36 3.29
C VAL A 15 0.37 4.01 2.85
N LEU A 16 1.67 3.95 2.57
CA LEU A 16 2.39 2.69 2.38
C LEU A 16 3.23 2.41 3.63
N GLN A 17 3.11 1.19 4.15
CA GLN A 17 3.96 0.70 5.23
C GLN A 17 4.59 -0.63 4.84
N VAL A 18 5.84 -0.80 5.24
CA VAL A 18 6.63 -2.01 5.05
C VAL A 18 6.88 -2.63 6.42
N ASP A 19 6.79 -3.95 6.51
CA ASP A 19 7.19 -4.65 7.73
C ASP A 19 8.72 -4.65 7.84
N THR A 20 9.20 -4.17 8.98
CA THR A 20 10.62 -4.09 9.33
C THR A 20 11.01 -5.06 10.42
N SER A 21 10.07 -5.93 10.85
CA SER A 21 10.37 -7.05 11.72
C SER A 21 11.33 -8.03 11.02
N LEU A 22 12.18 -8.68 11.81
CA LEU A 22 13.08 -9.72 11.31
C LEU A 22 12.31 -10.91 10.73
N ALA A 23 11.12 -11.19 11.26
CA ALA A 23 10.28 -12.31 10.88
C ALA A 23 9.39 -12.03 9.66
N GLN A 24 9.23 -10.77 9.24
CA GLN A 24 8.29 -10.35 8.20
C GLN A 24 6.83 -10.79 8.49
N ASP A 25 6.45 -10.84 9.77
CA ASP A 25 5.17 -11.34 10.27
C ASP A 25 4.11 -10.26 10.52
N GLY A 26 4.43 -8.99 10.26
CA GLY A 26 3.59 -7.84 10.51
C GLY A 26 3.66 -7.30 11.93
N SER A 27 4.70 -7.65 12.71
CA SER A 27 4.88 -7.12 14.07
C SER A 27 5.35 -5.66 14.10
N ILE A 28 6.12 -5.20 13.09
CA ILE A 28 6.71 -3.85 13.09
C ILE A 28 6.49 -3.14 11.75
N TRP A 29 5.37 -2.44 11.64
CA TRP A 29 5.04 -1.67 10.44
C TRP A 29 5.65 -0.28 10.43
N THR A 30 6.55 -0.04 9.48
CA THR A 30 7.23 1.24 9.31
C THR A 30 6.69 1.97 8.08
N PRO A 31 6.24 3.23 8.19
CA PRO A 31 5.77 4.00 7.03
C PRO A 31 6.91 4.42 6.10
N ALA A 32 6.69 4.26 4.79
CA ALA A 32 7.54 4.84 3.75
C ALA A 32 7.07 6.28 3.46
N ARG A 33 7.80 7.28 3.98
CA ARG A 33 7.39 8.69 3.88
C ARG A 33 7.99 9.37 2.65
N GLY A 34 7.54 10.59 2.35
CA GLY A 34 8.03 11.35 1.19
C GLY A 34 7.46 10.90 -0.15
N MET A 35 6.35 10.16 -0.13
CA MET A 35 5.66 9.68 -1.32
C MET A 35 5.05 10.85 -2.09
N THR A 36 5.38 10.96 -3.38
CA THR A 36 4.89 12.00 -4.29
C THR A 36 3.83 11.47 -5.26
N ASP A 37 3.90 10.18 -5.60
CA ASP A 37 2.91 9.50 -6.42
C ASP A 37 2.71 8.06 -5.91
N PHE A 38 1.47 7.58 -5.99
CA PHE A 38 1.10 6.23 -5.57
C PHE A 38 -0.02 5.67 -6.44
N GLN A 39 0.29 4.55 -7.10
CA GLN A 39 -0.58 3.91 -8.08
C GLN A 39 -0.73 2.43 -7.71
N PRO A 40 -1.76 2.07 -6.92
CA PRO A 40 -2.09 0.68 -6.66
C PRO A 40 -2.82 0.10 -7.89
N GLY A 41 -2.25 -0.94 -8.50
CA GLY A 41 -2.79 -1.59 -9.69
C GLY A 41 -3.08 -3.08 -9.46
N VAL A 42 -4.09 -3.58 -10.18
CA VAL A 42 -4.34 -5.01 -10.35
C VAL A 42 -4.46 -5.28 -11.84
N ASP A 43 -3.57 -6.10 -12.34
CA ASP A 43 -3.55 -6.56 -13.72
C ASP A 43 -4.27 -7.91 -13.80
N GLN A 44 -5.15 -8.04 -14.78
CA GLN A 44 -5.85 -9.28 -15.11
C GLN A 44 -5.27 -9.84 -16.41
N GLN A 45 -4.85 -11.10 -16.38
CA GLN A 45 -4.54 -11.86 -17.60
C GLN A 45 -5.81 -12.60 -18.02
N THR A 46 -6.21 -12.42 -19.27
CA THR A 46 -7.35 -13.11 -19.87
C THR A 46 -6.88 -14.12 -20.91
N GLN A 47 -7.67 -15.17 -21.10
CA GLN A 47 -7.53 -16.08 -22.23
C GLN A 47 -8.88 -16.18 -22.93
N ASP A 48 -8.83 -16.29 -24.25
CA ASP A 48 -10.00 -16.54 -25.07
C ASP A 48 -10.55 -17.94 -24.77
N ASP A 49 -11.84 -18.02 -24.48
CA ASP A 49 -12.61 -19.24 -24.22
C ASP A 49 -13.82 -19.32 -25.17
N SER A 50 -13.65 -18.76 -26.38
CA SER A 50 -14.67 -18.81 -27.41
C SER A 50 -14.82 -20.22 -27.97
N ASP A 51 -16.07 -20.65 -28.16
CA ASP A 51 -16.43 -21.89 -28.84
C ASP A 51 -17.07 -21.62 -30.21
N TYR A 52 -17.32 -22.67 -30.98
CA TYR A 52 -17.96 -22.56 -32.30
C TYR A 52 -19.44 -22.15 -32.22
N ASP A 53 -20.05 -22.20 -31.04
CA ASP A 53 -21.46 -21.87 -30.79
C ASP A 53 -21.65 -20.40 -30.35
N ALA A 54 -20.56 -19.69 -30.02
CA ALA A 54 -20.55 -18.27 -29.61
C ALA A 54 -20.86 -17.26 -30.74
N GLY A 55 -21.03 -17.73 -31.99
CA GLY A 55 -21.38 -16.88 -33.12
C GLY A 55 -20.21 -15.95 -33.54
N VAL A 56 -20.44 -14.63 -33.54
CA VAL A 56 -19.44 -13.61 -33.96
C VAL A 56 -18.79 -12.90 -32.76
N TRP A 57 -19.17 -13.27 -31.53
CA TRP A 57 -18.71 -12.62 -30.31
C TRP A 57 -17.63 -13.46 -29.63
N GLY A 58 -16.50 -12.84 -29.31
CA GLY A 58 -15.46 -13.46 -28.49
C GLY A 58 -15.83 -13.48 -27.00
N SER A 59 -15.30 -14.46 -26.27
CA SER A 59 -15.44 -14.62 -24.83
C SER A 59 -14.06 -14.72 -24.18
N ASP A 60 -13.81 -13.89 -23.16
CA ASP A 60 -12.56 -13.90 -22.40
C ASP A 60 -12.79 -14.36 -20.97
N VAL A 61 -11.97 -15.30 -20.49
CA VAL A 61 -11.94 -15.72 -19.08
C VAL A 61 -10.70 -15.19 -18.36
N ALA A 62 -10.88 -14.65 -17.15
CA ALA A 62 -9.79 -14.23 -16.29
C ALA A 62 -9.01 -15.45 -15.79
N THR A 63 -7.75 -15.59 -16.18
CA THR A 63 -6.93 -16.75 -15.78
C THR A 63 -6.02 -16.44 -14.61
N GLN A 64 -5.51 -15.21 -14.50
CA GLN A 64 -4.64 -14.79 -13.41
C GLN A 64 -4.86 -13.34 -13.03
N LEU A 65 -4.74 -13.07 -11.73
CA LEU A 65 -4.71 -11.72 -11.17
C LEU A 65 -3.33 -11.46 -10.57
N LYS A 66 -2.73 -10.34 -10.93
CA LYS A 66 -1.47 -9.87 -10.37
C LYS A 66 -1.68 -8.47 -9.83
N TRP A 67 -1.09 -8.16 -8.68
CA TRP A 67 -1.13 -6.81 -8.14
C TRP A 67 0.26 -6.19 -8.14
N LYS A 68 0.30 -4.88 -8.30
CA LYS A 68 1.53 -4.08 -8.33
C LYS A 68 1.26 -2.74 -7.67
N LEU A 69 2.22 -2.24 -6.91
CA LEU A 69 2.23 -0.85 -6.44
C LEU A 69 3.36 -0.12 -7.14
N THR A 70 3.05 0.96 -7.85
CA THR A 70 4.05 1.88 -8.38
C THR A 70 4.05 3.12 -7.50
N CYS A 71 5.20 3.44 -6.92
CA CYS A 71 5.34 4.55 -6.00
C CYS A 71 6.58 5.38 -6.34
N LYS A 72 6.47 6.69 -6.16
CA LYS A 72 7.59 7.62 -6.29
C LYS A 72 7.82 8.33 -4.96
N PHE A 73 9.08 8.49 -4.60
CA PHE A 73 9.47 9.17 -3.36
C PHE A 73 10.50 10.27 -3.63
N ASP A 74 10.39 11.36 -2.88
CA ASP A 74 11.47 12.33 -2.72
C ASP A 74 12.43 11.83 -1.63
N ARG A 75 13.71 11.72 -1.96
CA ARG A 75 14.74 11.28 -1.02
C ARG A 75 15.26 12.45 -0.20
N LYS A 76 15.15 12.33 1.13
CA LYS A 76 15.59 13.35 2.09
C LYS A 76 16.89 12.96 2.80
N VAL A 77 17.94 12.72 2.01
CA VAL A 77 19.24 12.18 2.48
C VAL A 77 20.37 13.22 2.51
N ALA A 78 20.02 14.50 2.67
CA ALA A 78 21.01 15.56 2.77
C ALA A 78 21.93 15.36 3.99
N THR A 79 23.17 15.85 3.92
CA THR A 79 24.15 15.74 5.01
C THR A 79 23.56 16.20 6.35
N GLY A 80 23.63 15.33 7.36
CA GLY A 80 23.06 15.58 8.70
C GLY A 80 21.62 15.11 8.90
N TYR A 81 20.96 14.58 7.86
CA TYR A 81 19.61 14.01 7.95
C TYR A 81 19.65 12.49 7.76
N ALA A 82 18.88 11.78 8.60
CA ALA A 82 18.70 10.34 8.46
C ALA A 82 17.77 10.01 7.29
N GLU A 83 18.08 8.95 6.55
CA GLU A 83 17.17 8.39 5.54
C GLU A 83 15.88 7.89 6.21
N ASP A 84 14.76 7.96 5.49
CA ASP A 84 13.50 7.44 6.00
C ASP A 84 13.59 5.91 6.18
N PRO A 85 13.27 5.37 7.36
CA PRO A 85 13.46 3.94 7.64
C PRO A 85 12.59 3.03 6.74
N GLY A 86 11.43 3.51 6.28
CA GLY A 86 10.61 2.77 5.32
C GLY A 86 11.25 2.72 3.93
N GLN A 87 11.81 3.83 3.45
CA GLN A 87 12.58 3.86 2.20
C GLN A 87 13.85 3.00 2.27
N LEU A 88 14.59 3.06 3.40
CA LEU A 88 15.77 2.24 3.64
C LEU A 88 15.44 0.74 3.55
N ALA A 89 14.34 0.31 4.18
CA ALA A 89 13.90 -1.08 4.15
C ALA A 89 13.56 -1.56 2.73
N LEU A 90 12.84 -0.73 1.95
CA LEU A 90 12.54 -1.04 0.54
C LEU A 90 13.81 -1.12 -0.31
N ARG A 91 14.75 -0.20 -0.12
CA ARG A 91 16.05 -0.21 -0.81
C ARG A 91 16.88 -1.44 -0.45
N ALA A 92 16.92 -1.81 0.83
CA ALA A 92 17.63 -3.00 1.30
C ALA A 92 17.02 -4.28 0.72
N ALA A 93 15.69 -4.39 0.61
CA ALA A 93 15.05 -5.54 -0.01
C ALA A 93 15.37 -5.66 -1.51
N ALA A 94 15.48 -4.52 -2.22
CA ALA A 94 15.71 -4.49 -3.66
C ALA A 94 17.12 -4.96 -4.09
N VAL A 95 18.12 -4.87 -3.21
CA VAL A 95 19.51 -5.31 -3.49
C VAL A 95 19.76 -6.78 -3.16
N ASN A 96 18.79 -7.45 -2.54
CA ASN A 96 18.88 -8.86 -2.16
C ASN A 96 18.16 -9.77 -3.17
N THR A 97 18.41 -11.07 -3.08
CA THR A 97 17.72 -12.10 -3.87
C THR A 97 17.18 -13.21 -2.96
N GLY A 98 16.30 -14.06 -3.49
CA GLY A 98 15.71 -15.16 -2.73
C GLY A 98 14.72 -14.68 -1.66
N ASN A 99 14.67 -15.35 -0.51
CA ASN A 99 13.72 -14.97 0.54
C ASN A 99 13.97 -13.58 1.13
N SER A 100 15.21 -13.10 1.11
CA SER A 100 15.59 -11.79 1.64
C SER A 100 15.13 -10.61 0.77
N SER A 101 14.64 -10.86 -0.45
CA SER A 101 14.05 -9.82 -1.31
C SER A 101 12.53 -9.70 -1.17
N ILE A 102 11.92 -10.58 -0.36
CA ILE A 102 10.49 -10.59 -0.11
C ILE A 102 10.20 -9.69 1.09
N VAL A 103 9.26 -8.77 0.92
CA VAL A 103 8.76 -7.90 1.98
C VAL A 103 7.27 -8.07 2.17
N SER A 104 6.81 -7.96 3.41
CA SER A 104 5.41 -7.77 3.72
C SER A 104 5.08 -6.28 3.66
N VAL A 105 4.09 -5.91 2.85
CA VAL A 105 3.64 -4.53 2.69
C VAL A 105 2.17 -4.41 2.99
N ARG A 106 1.76 -3.26 3.54
CA ARG A 106 0.36 -2.88 3.65
C ARG A 106 0.15 -1.45 3.18
N TRP A 107 -0.99 -1.19 2.58
CA TRP A 107 -1.37 0.14 2.14
C TRP A 107 -2.83 0.42 2.43
N PHE A 108 -3.12 1.63 2.90
CA PHE A 108 -4.45 1.98 3.39
C PHE A 108 -4.72 3.49 3.28
N ASP A 109 -5.99 3.85 3.40
CA ASP A 109 -6.41 5.24 3.48
C ASP A 109 -6.10 5.83 4.87
N ARG A 110 -5.30 6.90 4.93
CA ARG A 110 -4.94 7.61 6.17
C ARG A 110 -6.14 8.15 6.95
N ASN A 111 -7.28 8.36 6.29
CA ASN A 111 -8.49 8.90 6.88
C ASN A 111 -9.42 7.79 7.41
N GLY A 112 -8.97 6.53 7.44
CA GLY A 112 -9.78 5.42 7.93
C GLY A 112 -10.79 4.88 6.92
N GLY A 113 -10.61 5.17 5.62
CA GLY A 113 -11.43 4.61 4.55
C GLY A 113 -11.38 3.07 4.51
N GLN A 114 -12.38 2.44 3.89
CA GLN A 114 -12.49 0.97 3.82
C GLN A 114 -11.39 0.31 2.96
N GLU A 115 -10.70 1.10 2.14
CA GLU A 115 -9.61 0.62 1.29
C GLU A 115 -8.33 0.43 2.12
N ALA A 116 -8.11 -0.81 2.54
CA ALA A 116 -6.89 -1.22 3.20
C ALA A 116 -6.52 -2.65 2.79
N TYR A 117 -5.27 -2.85 2.41
CA TYR A 117 -4.79 -4.09 1.84
C TYR A 117 -3.40 -4.43 2.36
N GLN A 118 -3.06 -5.72 2.32
CA GLN A 118 -1.76 -6.27 2.67
C GLN A 118 -1.35 -7.36 1.69
N GLY A 119 -0.04 -7.54 1.47
CA GLY A 119 0.48 -8.67 0.73
C GLY A 119 2.00 -8.80 0.82
N LEU A 120 2.50 -9.96 0.39
CA LEU A 120 3.92 -10.21 0.21
C LEU A 120 4.35 -9.76 -1.19
N ALA A 121 5.52 -9.15 -1.31
CA ALA A 121 5.98 -8.62 -2.58
C ALA A 121 7.49 -8.62 -2.73
N VAL A 122 7.94 -8.51 -3.98
CA VAL A 122 9.32 -8.24 -4.35
C VAL A 122 9.44 -6.76 -4.74
N VAL A 123 10.50 -6.11 -4.25
CA VAL A 123 10.76 -4.69 -4.48
C VAL A 123 11.76 -4.49 -5.59
N THR A 124 11.49 -3.54 -6.48
CA THR A 124 12.45 -3.00 -7.43
C THR A 124 12.67 -1.53 -7.10
N TRP A 125 13.94 -1.15 -6.95
CA TRP A 125 14.36 0.21 -6.64
C TRP A 125 15.11 0.82 -7.84
N SER A 126 14.69 1.99 -8.29
CA SER A 126 15.35 2.75 -9.36
C SER A 126 15.49 4.20 -8.93
N ASP A 127 16.71 4.68 -8.74
CA ASP A 127 16.96 6.10 -8.50
C ASP A 127 16.65 6.87 -9.81
N ASP A 128 15.79 7.89 -9.71
CA ASP A 128 15.42 8.71 -10.87
C ASP A 128 16.52 9.76 -11.11
N GLY A 129 17.00 9.82 -12.36
CA GLY A 129 17.95 10.84 -12.80
C GLY A 129 17.30 12.23 -12.92
N GLY A 130 18.13 13.28 -13.03
CA GLY A 130 17.63 14.64 -13.19
C GLY A 130 18.73 15.64 -13.56
N ASN A 131 18.32 16.85 -13.93
CA ASN A 131 19.23 17.97 -14.19
C ASN A 131 19.76 18.58 -12.86
N THR A 132 20.69 19.52 -12.92
CA THR A 132 21.36 20.13 -11.74
C THR A 132 20.42 20.76 -10.72
N SER A 133 19.20 21.13 -11.11
CA SER A 133 18.15 21.69 -10.24
C SER A 133 17.09 20.68 -9.80
N ALA A 134 17.16 19.44 -10.27
CA ALA A 134 16.16 18.43 -9.96
C ALA A 134 16.30 17.94 -8.50
N LYS A 135 15.16 17.62 -7.89
CA LYS A 135 15.14 16.95 -6.60
C LYS A 135 15.58 15.50 -6.75
N SER A 136 16.28 14.97 -5.75
CA SER A 136 16.58 13.54 -5.69
C SER A 136 15.28 12.78 -5.49
N SER A 137 14.89 12.01 -6.50
CA SER A 137 13.67 11.21 -6.51
C SER A 137 14.01 9.75 -6.81
N VAL A 138 13.10 8.86 -6.42
CA VAL A 138 13.22 7.42 -6.66
C VAL A 138 11.88 6.86 -7.09
N SER A 139 11.92 5.99 -8.09
CA SER A 139 10.82 5.16 -8.51
C SER A 139 10.96 3.75 -7.91
N VAL A 140 9.93 3.32 -7.19
CA VAL A 140 9.86 2.01 -6.54
C VAL A 140 8.66 1.24 -7.07
N ALA A 141 8.91 0.02 -7.53
CA ALA A 141 7.87 -0.92 -7.96
C ALA A 141 7.81 -2.10 -6.99
N VAL A 142 6.63 -2.34 -6.44
CA VAL A 142 6.36 -3.44 -5.51
C VAL A 142 5.48 -4.45 -6.24
N SER A 143 6.05 -5.59 -6.60
CA SER A 143 5.36 -6.63 -7.37
C SER A 143 4.84 -7.72 -6.45
N GLY A 144 3.53 -7.93 -6.45
CA GLY A 144 2.87 -8.90 -5.60
C GLY A 144 3.30 -10.34 -5.83
N ARG A 145 3.56 -11.06 -4.74
CA ARG A 145 3.79 -12.50 -4.70
C ARG A 145 2.61 -13.15 -3.99
N GLY A 146 1.65 -13.65 -4.77
CA GLY A 146 0.41 -14.24 -4.26
C GLY A 146 -0.71 -13.21 -4.08
N PRO A 147 -1.83 -13.59 -3.43
CA PRO A 147 -3.00 -12.74 -3.31
C PRO A 147 -2.71 -11.52 -2.42
N ARG A 148 -3.31 -10.38 -2.77
CA ARG A 148 -3.48 -9.29 -1.81
C ARG A 148 -4.67 -9.61 -0.92
N ASN A 149 -4.53 -9.41 0.38
CA ASN A 149 -5.61 -9.58 1.35
C ASN A 149 -6.17 -8.21 1.73
N THR A 150 -7.49 -8.10 1.80
CA THR A 150 -8.14 -6.94 2.41
C THR A 150 -7.98 -7.03 3.92
N ILE A 151 -7.61 -5.92 4.55
CA ILE A 151 -7.42 -5.83 6.01
C ILE A 151 -8.33 -4.75 6.59
N SER A 152 -8.59 -4.80 7.89
CA SER A 152 -9.18 -3.65 8.59
C SER A 152 -8.18 -2.49 8.57
N ASN A 153 -8.65 -1.30 8.20
CA ASN A 153 -7.79 -0.14 8.09
C ASN A 153 -7.20 0.22 9.47
N PRO A 154 -5.86 0.24 9.64
CA PRO A 154 -5.23 0.60 10.90
C PRO A 154 -5.53 2.03 11.37
N ALA A 155 -5.87 2.93 10.44
CA ALA A 155 -6.27 4.30 10.72
C ALA A 155 -7.80 4.47 10.87
N ALA A 156 -8.59 3.41 10.68
CA ALA A 156 -9.98 3.45 11.09
C ALA A 156 -10.00 3.50 12.62
N ILE A 157 -10.51 4.60 13.15
CA ILE A 157 -10.74 4.78 14.58
C ILE A 157 -11.52 3.55 15.05
N SER A 158 -11.04 2.84 16.08
CA SER A 158 -11.81 1.77 16.74
C SER A 158 -13.13 2.38 17.24
N GLY A 159 -14.17 2.26 16.43
CA GLY A 159 -15.49 2.80 16.70
C GLY A 159 -16.29 1.97 17.69
N LEU A 160 -15.65 1.29 18.65
CA LEU A 160 -16.31 0.56 19.73
C LEU A 160 -15.45 0.68 21.01
N GLY A 161 -15.98 1.41 22.01
CA GLY A 161 -15.54 1.27 23.41
C GLY A 161 -14.98 2.52 24.10
N TYR A 162 -15.75 3.61 24.21
CA TYR A 162 -15.71 4.37 25.46
C TYR A 162 -16.74 3.74 26.40
N GLY A 163 -16.25 3.25 27.54
CA GLY A 163 -16.90 2.22 28.34
C GLY A 163 -18.28 2.56 28.89
N SER A 164 -19.14 1.54 28.87
CA SER A 164 -20.09 1.32 29.95
C SER A 164 -19.32 1.05 31.24
N GLY A 165 -19.37 1.95 32.21
CA GLY A 165 -18.90 1.66 33.56
C GLY A 165 -18.46 2.87 34.37
N LEU A 166 -19.33 3.24 35.31
CA LEU A 166 -18.99 3.75 36.64
C LEU A 166 -18.53 5.21 36.76
N TYR A 167 -19.51 6.11 36.96
CA TYR A 167 -19.40 7.13 38.00
C TYR A 167 -20.52 6.92 39.00
N GLY A 168 -20.24 6.10 40.02
CA GLY A 168 -21.00 6.12 41.26
C GLY A 168 -20.35 7.10 42.24
N SER A 169 -21.20 7.65 43.12
CA SER A 169 -20.88 8.30 44.40
C SER A 169 -20.46 9.77 44.38
N GLY A 170 -21.36 10.62 44.88
CA GLY A 170 -21.05 11.99 45.30
C GLY A 170 -22.27 12.75 45.84
N ILE A 171 -22.83 12.27 46.96
CA ILE A 171 -23.70 13.09 47.84
C ILE A 171 -22.89 14.28 48.35
N TYR A 172 -23.33 15.49 48.05
CA TYR A 172 -23.22 16.73 48.83
C TYR A 172 -24.30 17.66 48.22
N GLY A 173 -25.22 18.33 48.90
CA GLY A 173 -25.55 18.57 50.30
C GLY A 173 -26.80 19.47 50.28
#